data_AF-A0A960VIQ3-F1
#
_entry.id   AF-A0A960VIQ3-F1
#
_cell.length_a   1.000
_cell.length_b   1.000
_cell.length_c   1.000
_cell.angle_alpha   90.00
_cell.angle_beta   90.00
_cell.angle_gamma   90.00
#
_symmetry.space_group_name_H-M   'P 1'
#
loop_
_entity.id
_entity.type
_entity.pdbx_description
1 polymer ?
#
loop_
_entity_poly.entity_id
_entity_poly.type
_entity_poly.pdbx_seq_one_letter_code
_entity_poly.pdbx_strand_id
1 'polypeptide(L)'
;MPKFTTVRFGDLDYRQDDVIHLPEGLVGMPDLRNWLMLEMGDELPMKWFQSLDRGDFGFPVTQAYLFHDEYEFPVGEPTRRRLGNASLDDLATLIITTIHPGGDKVTGNLMAPLIVDSNTRRGAQLTLDTEDYSLRQEINYFKFGLAVGGESAENADTEQVSADTAAATGQEKPETVGV
;
A
#
# COMPACT_ATOMS: atom_id res chain seq x y z
N MET A 1 -17.75 22.40 2.24
CA MET A 1 -17.16 21.08 2.51
C MET A 1 -17.81 20.57 3.78
N PRO A 2 -18.38 19.35 3.78
CA PRO A 2 -18.80 18.69 5.02
C PRO A 2 -17.64 18.55 6.00
N LYS A 3 -17.99 18.46 7.29
CA LYS A 3 -17.06 18.35 8.40
C LYS A 3 -17.47 17.20 9.31
N PHE A 4 -16.50 16.42 9.80
CA PHE A 4 -16.74 15.28 10.69
C PHE A 4 -15.66 15.18 11.76
N THR A 5 -16.06 15.01 13.03
CA THR A 5 -15.12 14.93 14.15
C THR A 5 -14.71 13.48 14.42
N THR A 6 -13.40 13.27 14.54
CA THR A 6 -12.78 11.97 14.82
C THR A 6 -11.90 12.04 16.05
N VAL A 7 -11.66 10.89 16.69
CA VAL A 7 -10.77 10.81 17.86
C VAL A 7 -9.31 10.99 17.46
N ARG A 8 -8.89 10.41 16.32
CA ARG A 8 -7.48 10.37 15.92
C ARG A 8 -7.02 11.65 15.22
N PHE A 9 -7.85 12.23 14.37
CA PHE A 9 -7.47 13.38 13.52
C PHE A 9 -8.20 14.67 13.92
N GLY A 10 -9.04 14.61 14.95
CA GLY A 10 -9.92 15.72 15.29
C GLY A 10 -10.91 15.97 14.17
N ASP A 11 -11.11 17.24 13.87
CA ASP A 11 -12.06 17.70 12.86
C ASP A 11 -11.52 17.52 11.44
N LEU A 12 -12.22 16.72 10.63
CA LEU A 12 -11.91 16.47 9.23
C LEU A 12 -12.86 17.24 8.32
N ASP A 13 -12.31 18.08 7.43
CA ASP A 13 -13.03 18.63 6.29
C ASP A 13 -12.80 17.72 5.07
N TYR A 14 -13.87 17.38 4.34
CA TYR A 14 -13.78 16.45 3.21
C TYR A 14 -14.71 16.84 2.07
N ARG A 15 -14.52 16.23 0.90
CA ARG A 15 -15.47 16.33 -0.23
C ARG A 15 -16.35 15.10 -0.25
N GLN A 16 -17.63 15.28 -0.63
CA GLN A 16 -18.55 14.15 -0.82
C GLN A 16 -17.99 13.14 -1.85
N ASP A 17 -17.29 13.63 -2.88
CA ASP A 17 -16.70 12.81 -3.93
C ASP A 17 -15.54 11.91 -3.45
N ASP A 18 -14.94 12.21 -2.28
CA ASP A 18 -13.85 11.43 -1.69
C ASP A 18 -14.37 10.29 -0.81
N VAL A 19 -15.69 10.28 -0.52
CA VAL A 19 -16.31 9.29 0.35
C VAL A 19 -16.39 7.94 -0.35
N ILE A 20 -15.78 6.94 0.27
CA ILE A 20 -15.91 5.54 -0.12
C ILE A 20 -17.13 4.95 0.58
N HIS A 21 -18.06 4.40 -0.20
CA HIS A 21 -19.28 3.80 0.30
C HIS A 21 -19.20 2.27 0.30
N LEU A 22 -19.39 1.64 1.46
CA LEU A 22 -19.55 0.20 1.63
C LEU A 22 -21.04 -0.11 1.85
N PRO A 23 -21.81 -0.52 0.83
CA PRO A 23 -23.27 -0.68 0.96
C PRO A 23 -23.70 -1.69 2.02
N GLU A 24 -22.88 -2.73 2.22
CA GLU A 24 -23.09 -3.80 3.20
C GLU A 24 -22.35 -3.55 4.53
N GLY A 25 -21.62 -2.43 4.62
CA GLY A 25 -20.70 -2.15 5.71
C GLY A 25 -19.53 -3.12 5.79
N LEU A 26 -19.02 -3.35 7.00
CA LEU A 26 -17.98 -4.34 7.27
C LEU A 26 -18.57 -5.58 7.96
N VAL A 27 -17.85 -6.70 7.90
CA VAL A 27 -18.22 -7.91 8.64
C VAL A 27 -18.26 -7.59 10.14
N GLY A 28 -19.41 -7.84 10.76
CA GLY A 28 -19.65 -7.52 12.18
C GLY A 28 -19.99 -6.04 12.47
N MET A 29 -19.94 -5.16 11.48
CA MET A 29 -20.26 -3.73 11.59
C MET A 29 -21.04 -3.23 10.34
N PRO A 30 -22.26 -3.74 10.10
CA PRO A 30 -23.03 -3.46 8.87
C PRO A 30 -23.55 -2.01 8.78
N ASP A 31 -23.51 -1.26 9.88
CA ASP A 31 -23.97 0.12 9.95
C ASP A 31 -22.86 1.13 9.59
N LEU A 32 -21.59 0.69 9.51
CA LEU A 32 -20.46 1.55 9.12
C LEU A 32 -20.25 1.48 7.60
N ARG A 33 -20.80 2.44 6.88
CA ARG A 33 -20.93 2.43 5.42
C ARG A 33 -20.18 3.56 4.72
N ASN A 34 -19.84 4.64 5.41
CA ASN A 34 -19.21 5.81 4.83
C ASN A 34 -17.79 5.95 5.38
N TRP A 35 -16.83 6.09 4.48
CA TRP A 35 -15.42 6.00 4.81
C TRP A 35 -14.59 7.03 4.06
N LEU A 36 -13.50 7.49 4.68
CA LEU A 36 -12.46 8.27 4.05
C LEU A 36 -11.15 7.52 4.08
N MET A 37 -10.40 7.63 2.99
CA MET A 37 -8.99 7.25 2.94
C MET A 37 -8.16 8.46 3.35
N LEU A 38 -7.38 8.33 4.43
CA LEU A 38 -6.50 9.37 4.95
C LEU A 38 -5.04 8.90 4.88
N GLU A 39 -4.12 9.85 4.76
CA GLU A 39 -2.68 9.56 4.81
C GLU A 39 -2.25 9.16 6.24
N MET A 40 -1.36 8.17 6.35
CA MET A 40 -0.68 7.81 7.60
C MET A 40 0.74 8.36 7.59
N GLY A 41 0.88 9.69 7.56
CA GLY A 41 2.18 10.34 7.41
C GLY A 41 2.76 10.15 6.01
N ASP A 42 3.68 11.03 5.64
CA ASP A 42 4.07 11.21 4.24
C ASP A 42 4.95 10.08 3.68
N GLU A 43 5.54 9.24 4.56
CA GLU A 43 6.53 8.23 4.18
C GLU A 43 6.08 6.78 4.38
N LEU A 44 4.90 6.53 4.98
CA LEU A 44 4.47 5.16 5.21
C LEU A 44 3.68 4.63 4.01
N PRO A 45 3.97 3.39 3.53
CA PRO A 45 3.20 2.75 2.48
C PRO A 45 1.88 2.21 3.04
N MET A 46 1.15 3.03 3.81
CA MET A 46 -0.07 2.67 4.51
C MET A 46 -0.99 3.88 4.51
N LYS A 47 -2.29 3.61 4.52
CA LYS A 47 -3.32 4.64 4.66
C LYS A 47 -4.17 4.33 5.89
N TRP A 48 -4.88 5.31 6.39
CA TRP A 48 -5.88 5.15 7.44
C TRP A 48 -7.27 5.19 6.83
N PHE A 49 -8.07 4.15 7.06
CA PHE A 49 -9.44 4.08 6.61
C PHE A 49 -10.37 4.50 7.75
N GLN A 50 -10.83 5.75 7.71
CA GLN A 50 -11.61 6.39 8.75
C GLN A 50 -13.11 6.27 8.48
N SER A 51 -13.89 5.81 9.46
CA SER A 51 -15.35 5.83 9.34
C SER A 51 -15.88 7.27 9.50
N LEU A 52 -16.85 7.63 8.66
CA LEU A 52 -17.69 8.84 8.77
C LEU A 52 -19.02 8.58 9.48
N ASP A 53 -19.27 7.34 9.92
CA ASP A 53 -20.44 7.00 10.74
C ASP A 53 -20.06 6.91 12.22
N ARG A 54 -18.79 6.60 12.53
CA ARG A 54 -18.26 6.54 13.89
C ARG A 54 -16.85 7.14 14.00
N GLY A 55 -16.74 8.32 14.60
CA GLY A 55 -15.49 9.09 14.66
C GLY A 55 -14.38 8.48 15.52
N ASP A 56 -14.69 7.53 16.39
CA ASP A 56 -13.71 6.76 17.16
C ASP A 56 -13.16 5.54 16.39
N PHE A 57 -13.66 5.27 15.18
CA PHE A 57 -13.35 4.06 14.44
C PHE A 57 -12.67 4.32 13.11
N GLY A 58 -11.56 3.63 12.95
CA GLY A 58 -10.83 3.50 11.70
C GLY A 58 -9.70 2.51 11.90
N PHE A 59 -9.03 2.15 10.83
CA PHE A 59 -7.94 1.19 10.88
C PHE A 59 -6.94 1.43 9.74
N PRO A 60 -5.68 1.02 9.94
CA PRO A 60 -4.71 1.08 8.87
C PRO A 60 -5.04 0.06 7.78
N VAL A 61 -4.85 0.46 6.53
CA VAL A 61 -4.94 -0.38 5.35
C VAL A 61 -3.70 -0.21 4.49
N THR A 62 -3.34 -1.24 3.73
CA THR A 62 -2.26 -1.14 2.75
C THR A 62 -2.48 -2.14 1.60
N GLN A 63 -1.60 -2.12 0.61
CA GLN A 63 -1.64 -3.01 -0.54
C GLN A 63 -1.23 -4.44 -0.16
N ALA A 64 -1.81 -5.41 -0.86
CA ALA A 64 -1.59 -6.82 -0.54
C ALA A 64 -0.18 -7.34 -0.84
N TYR A 65 0.52 -6.76 -1.81
CA TYR A 65 1.87 -7.20 -2.21
C TYR A 65 2.90 -7.13 -1.06
N LEU A 66 2.65 -6.27 -0.07
CA LEU A 66 3.46 -6.17 1.14
C LEU A 66 3.35 -7.40 2.04
N PHE A 67 2.32 -8.22 1.89
CA PHE A 67 2.11 -9.45 2.67
C PHE A 67 2.36 -10.71 1.84
N HIS A 68 1.98 -10.70 0.56
CA HIS A 68 2.04 -11.86 -0.32
C HIS A 68 2.23 -11.40 -1.78
N ASP A 69 3.28 -11.91 -2.46
CA ASP A 69 3.63 -11.48 -3.83
C ASP A 69 2.51 -11.76 -4.84
N GLU A 70 1.94 -12.95 -4.76
CA GLU A 70 0.94 -13.45 -5.71
C GLU A 70 -0.45 -13.46 -5.06
N TYR A 71 -0.84 -12.32 -4.45
CA TYR A 71 -2.15 -12.22 -3.79
C TYR A 71 -3.28 -12.04 -4.80
N GLU A 72 -3.90 -13.16 -5.17
CA GLU A 72 -4.98 -13.21 -6.15
C GLU A 72 -6.19 -13.97 -5.62
N PHE A 73 -7.38 -13.52 -6.03
CA PHE A 73 -8.64 -14.19 -5.76
C PHE A 73 -9.69 -13.74 -6.79
N PRO A 74 -10.68 -14.57 -7.10
CA PRO A 74 -11.70 -14.22 -8.07
C PRO A 74 -12.67 -13.17 -7.53
N VAL A 75 -12.81 -12.04 -8.23
CA VAL A 75 -13.90 -11.08 -8.00
C VAL A 75 -15.04 -11.38 -8.97
N GLY A 76 -16.01 -12.17 -8.49
CA GLY A 76 -17.15 -12.60 -9.29
C GLY A 76 -18.10 -11.47 -9.67
N GLU A 77 -18.88 -11.71 -10.73
CA GLU A 77 -19.89 -10.80 -11.23
C GLU A 77 -20.89 -10.28 -10.17
N PRO A 78 -21.39 -11.11 -9.21
CA PRO A 78 -22.26 -10.60 -8.16
C PRO A 78 -21.63 -9.50 -7.32
N THR A 79 -20.33 -9.61 -7.02
CA THR A 79 -19.56 -8.59 -6.30
C THR A 79 -19.41 -7.34 -7.16
N ARG A 80 -18.99 -7.48 -8.43
CA ARG A 80 -18.83 -6.33 -9.34
C ARG A 80 -20.11 -5.52 -9.49
N ARG A 81 -21.28 -6.17 -9.57
CA ARG A 81 -22.58 -5.48 -9.59
C ARG A 81 -22.84 -4.68 -8.31
N ARG A 82 -22.48 -5.20 -7.13
CA ARG A 82 -22.61 -4.48 -5.85
C ARG A 82 -21.71 -3.25 -5.79
N LEU A 83 -20.57 -3.31 -6.48
CA LEU A 83 -19.62 -2.21 -6.68
C LEU A 83 -20.02 -1.27 -7.83
N GLY A 84 -21.22 -1.40 -8.40
CA GLY A 84 -21.68 -0.48 -9.46
C GLY A 84 -21.24 -0.85 -10.87
N ASN A 85 -21.07 -2.15 -11.14
CA ASN A 85 -20.54 -2.69 -12.41
C ASN A 85 -19.09 -2.32 -12.67
N ALA A 86 -18.28 -2.38 -11.60
CA ALA A 86 -16.84 -2.15 -11.64
C ALA A 86 -16.13 -3.02 -12.69
N SER A 87 -15.20 -2.42 -13.44
CA SER A 87 -14.19 -3.17 -14.20
C SER A 87 -13.17 -3.74 -13.23
N LEU A 88 -12.54 -4.88 -13.58
CA LEU A 88 -11.46 -5.44 -12.74
C LEU A 88 -10.25 -4.50 -12.65
N ASP A 89 -9.98 -3.75 -13.73
CA ASP A 89 -8.83 -2.83 -13.81
C ASP A 89 -8.97 -1.60 -12.88
N ASP A 90 -10.19 -1.29 -12.46
CA ASP A 90 -10.50 -0.14 -11.61
C ASP A 90 -10.55 -0.49 -10.11
N LEU A 91 -10.38 -1.79 -9.77
CA LEU A 91 -10.46 -2.29 -8.40
C LEU A 91 -9.12 -2.16 -7.69
N ALA A 92 -9.15 -1.48 -6.55
CA ALA A 92 -8.08 -1.50 -5.57
C ALA A 92 -8.35 -2.58 -4.52
N THR A 93 -7.37 -3.45 -4.30
CA THR A 93 -7.36 -4.42 -3.20
C THR A 93 -6.57 -3.87 -2.02
N LEU A 94 -7.23 -3.78 -0.87
CA LEU A 94 -6.68 -3.24 0.36
C LEU A 94 -6.77 -4.29 1.48
N ILE A 95 -5.68 -4.42 2.24
CA ILE A 95 -5.58 -5.32 3.39
C ILE A 95 -5.75 -4.52 4.67
N ILE A 96 -6.76 -4.89 5.45
CA ILE A 96 -6.94 -4.38 6.81
C ILE A 96 -5.77 -4.86 7.66
N THR A 97 -5.07 -3.91 8.25
CA THR A 97 -3.82 -4.14 8.97
C THR A 97 -4.00 -3.92 10.47
N THR A 98 -3.25 -4.68 11.26
CA THR A 98 -3.13 -4.56 12.70
C THR A 98 -1.67 -4.27 13.04
N ILE A 99 -1.43 -3.12 13.67
CA ILE A 99 -0.15 -2.75 14.26
C ILE A 99 -0.22 -3.19 15.73
N HIS A 100 0.62 -4.14 16.12
CA HIS A 100 0.62 -4.69 17.49
C HIS A 100 1.28 -3.71 18.48
N PRO A 101 1.01 -3.84 19.80
CA PRO A 101 1.65 -3.01 20.80
C PRO A 101 3.18 -3.04 20.68
N GLY A 102 3.82 -1.87 20.68
CA GLY A 102 5.27 -1.74 20.44
C GLY A 102 5.62 -1.38 18.99
N GLY A 103 4.72 -1.63 18.03
CA GLY A 103 4.90 -1.25 16.62
C GLY A 103 5.92 -2.07 15.84
N ASP A 104 6.54 -3.07 16.48
CA ASP A 104 7.52 -3.99 15.91
C ASP A 104 6.89 -5.11 15.08
N LYS A 105 5.60 -5.37 15.31
CA LYS A 105 4.84 -6.37 14.56
C LYS A 105 3.64 -5.77 13.84
N VAL A 106 3.54 -6.07 12.55
CA VAL A 106 2.42 -5.66 11.69
C VAL A 106 1.85 -6.88 10.97
N THR A 107 0.54 -7.09 11.10
CA THR A 107 -0.17 -8.21 10.45
C THR A 107 -1.36 -7.74 9.64
N GLY A 108 -1.61 -8.35 8.49
CA GLY A 108 -2.76 -8.10 7.62
C GLY A 108 -3.76 -9.26 7.62
N ASN A 109 -5.03 -8.95 7.38
CA ASN A 109 -6.07 -9.95 7.15
C ASN A 109 -6.25 -10.23 5.65
N LEU A 110 -5.61 -11.28 5.16
CA LEU A 110 -5.67 -11.70 3.75
C LEU A 110 -6.89 -12.58 3.45
N MET A 111 -7.65 -13.00 4.46
CA MET A 111 -8.90 -13.74 4.28
C MET A 111 -10.11 -12.83 4.10
N ALA A 112 -9.97 -11.53 4.39
CA ALA A 112 -11.05 -10.56 4.29
C ALA A 112 -10.63 -9.21 3.69
N PRO A 113 -10.10 -9.18 2.43
CA PRO A 113 -9.69 -7.95 1.79
C PRO A 113 -10.85 -6.98 1.58
N LEU A 114 -10.51 -5.70 1.55
CA LEU A 114 -11.39 -4.64 1.06
C LEU A 114 -11.13 -4.43 -0.42
N ILE A 115 -12.19 -4.55 -1.21
CA ILE A 115 -12.17 -4.17 -2.62
C ILE A 115 -12.87 -2.82 -2.74
N VAL A 116 -12.22 -1.86 -3.40
CA VAL A 116 -12.78 -0.54 -3.66
C VAL A 116 -12.64 -0.23 -5.14
N ASP A 117 -13.75 0.08 -5.79
CA ASP A 117 -13.74 0.58 -7.15
C ASP A 117 -13.42 2.08 -7.16
N SER A 118 -12.37 2.45 -7.90
CA SER A 118 -11.85 3.82 -7.93
C SER A 118 -12.79 4.82 -8.61
N ASN A 119 -13.63 4.34 -9.54
CA ASN A 119 -14.54 5.18 -10.32
C ASN A 119 -15.85 5.48 -9.59
N THR A 120 -16.50 4.45 -9.07
CA THR A 120 -17.79 4.52 -8.37
C THR A 120 -17.63 4.86 -6.89
N ARG A 121 -16.40 4.76 -6.35
CA ARG A 121 -16.11 4.87 -4.91
C ARG A 121 -16.91 3.90 -4.05
N ARG A 122 -17.36 2.78 -4.62
CA ARG A 122 -18.05 1.72 -3.90
C ARG A 122 -17.05 0.64 -3.52
N GLY A 123 -17.20 0.11 -2.32
CA GLY A 123 -16.38 -1.00 -1.88
C GLY A 123 -17.17 -2.12 -1.22
N ALA A 124 -16.49 -3.22 -0.96
CA ALA A 124 -16.99 -4.36 -0.21
C ALA A 124 -15.83 -5.05 0.53
N GLN A 125 -16.12 -5.61 1.70
CA GLN A 125 -15.25 -6.58 2.34
C GLN A 125 -15.61 -7.98 1.85
N LEU A 126 -14.65 -8.69 1.27
CA LEU A 126 -14.88 -10.03 0.73
C LEU A 126 -14.32 -11.08 1.67
N THR A 127 -15.15 -12.00 2.15
CA THR A 127 -14.66 -13.19 2.85
C THR A 127 -14.20 -14.22 1.81
N LEU A 128 -12.93 -14.58 1.85
CA LEU A 128 -12.36 -15.62 0.99
C LEU A 128 -12.53 -17.00 1.66
N ASP A 129 -12.86 -18.00 0.84
CA ASP A 129 -12.94 -19.40 1.24
C ASP A 129 -11.75 -20.14 0.62
N THR A 130 -10.60 -20.04 1.29
CA THR A 130 -9.32 -20.63 0.87
C THR A 130 -8.45 -20.95 2.08
N GLU A 131 -7.55 -21.91 1.93
CA GLU A 131 -6.52 -22.25 2.92
C GLU A 131 -5.19 -21.53 2.66
N ASP A 132 -5.05 -20.85 1.51
CA ASP A 132 -3.80 -20.21 1.08
C ASP A 132 -3.47 -18.94 1.86
N TYR A 133 -4.47 -18.34 2.52
CA TYR A 133 -4.36 -17.04 3.15
C TYR A 133 -4.64 -17.08 4.67
N SER A 134 -4.02 -16.14 5.37
CA SER A 134 -4.11 -16.03 6.83
C SER A 134 -4.89 -14.78 7.25
N LEU A 135 -5.65 -14.91 8.35
CA LEU A 135 -6.27 -13.78 9.06
C LEU A 135 -5.24 -12.83 9.69
N ARG A 136 -4.01 -13.30 9.92
CA ARG A 136 -2.91 -12.55 10.55
C ARG A 136 -1.59 -12.85 9.84
N GLN A 137 -1.53 -12.55 8.55
CA GLN A 137 -0.29 -12.65 7.78
C GLN A 137 0.66 -11.54 8.22
N GLU A 138 1.90 -11.86 8.56
CA GLU A 138 2.89 -10.85 8.90
C GLU A 138 3.38 -10.12 7.64
N ILE A 139 3.61 -8.82 7.77
CA ILE A 139 4.10 -8.00 6.65
C ILE A 139 5.53 -8.37 6.30
N ASN A 140 5.88 -8.24 5.03
CA ASN A 140 7.26 -8.35 4.58
C ASN A 140 7.98 -7.01 4.88
N TYR A 141 8.74 -6.96 5.98
CA TYR A 141 9.45 -5.74 6.41
C TYR A 141 10.50 -5.26 5.41
N PHE A 142 11.07 -6.14 4.58
CA PHE A 142 11.99 -5.73 3.54
C PHE A 142 11.26 -4.93 2.46
N LYS A 143 10.13 -5.42 1.94
CA LYS A 143 9.28 -4.68 0.99
C LYS A 143 8.72 -3.40 1.61
N PHE A 144 8.32 -3.47 2.88
CA PHE A 144 7.85 -2.30 3.62
C PHE A 144 8.92 -1.22 3.67
N GLY A 145 10.16 -1.55 4.03
CA GLY A 145 11.28 -0.61 4.06
C GLY A 145 11.61 -0.02 2.68
N LEU A 146 11.56 -0.82 1.62
CA LEU A 146 11.72 -0.32 0.24
C LEU A 146 10.64 0.68 -0.15
N ALA A 147 9.39 0.42 0.26
CA ALA A 147 8.27 1.29 -0.06
C ALA A 147 8.28 2.61 0.74
N VAL A 148 8.90 2.64 1.93
CA VAL A 148 9.13 3.88 2.70
C VAL A 148 10.16 4.79 2.02
N GLY A 149 11.20 4.23 1.41
CA GLY A 149 12.27 5.00 0.73
C GLY A 149 11.99 5.35 -0.74
N GLY A 150 10.79 5.02 -1.24
CA GLY A 150 10.47 4.89 -2.66
C GLY A 150 10.10 6.16 -3.44
N GLU A 151 10.26 7.37 -2.89
CA GLU A 151 10.11 8.65 -3.62
C GLU A 151 11.42 9.45 -3.73
N SER A 152 12.59 8.79 -3.65
CA SER A 152 13.89 9.44 -3.88
C SER A 152 14.83 8.67 -4.81
N ALA A 153 14.33 7.65 -5.53
CA ALA A 153 15.14 6.81 -6.43
C ALA A 153 15.00 7.14 -7.93
N GLU A 154 14.40 8.27 -8.29
CA GLU A 154 14.48 8.84 -9.65
C GLU A 154 15.48 10.01 -9.67
N ASN A 155 16.77 9.69 -9.55
CA ASN A 155 17.91 10.49 -10.02
C ASN A 155 19.20 9.66 -9.81
N ALA A 156 19.26 8.50 -10.45
CA ALA A 156 20.52 7.80 -10.68
C ALA A 156 20.65 7.62 -12.19
N ASP A 157 20.83 8.76 -12.87
CA ASP A 157 21.20 8.77 -14.27
C ASP A 157 22.50 8.00 -14.49
N THR A 158 22.40 7.12 -15.47
CA THR A 158 23.40 6.41 -16.26
C THR A 158 24.82 6.99 -16.25
N GLU A 159 25.78 6.22 -15.74
CA GLU A 159 27.12 6.14 -16.34
C GLU A 159 27.50 4.66 -16.53
N GLN A 160 27.19 4.13 -17.72
CA GLN A 160 27.86 2.94 -18.24
C GLN A 160 29.13 3.35 -19.01
N VAL A 161 30.26 2.92 -18.48
CA VAL A 161 31.43 2.29 -19.15
C VAL A 161 31.84 2.84 -20.53
N SER A 162 33.05 3.42 -20.56
CA SER A 162 33.95 3.24 -21.71
C SER A 162 35.36 2.92 -21.21
N ALA A 163 35.69 1.62 -21.22
CA ALA A 163 37.06 1.17 -21.26
C ALA A 163 37.56 1.35 -22.70
N ASP A 164 38.64 2.12 -22.87
CA ASP A 164 39.37 2.18 -24.14
C ASP A 164 40.80 1.69 -23.92
N THR A 165 41.21 0.78 -24.79
CA THR A 165 42.48 0.05 -24.76
C THR A 165 43.45 0.71 -25.74
N ALA A 166 44.67 1.06 -25.30
CA ALA A 166 45.80 1.17 -26.22
C ALA A 166 47.12 0.89 -25.51
N ALA A 167 47.89 0.00 -26.12
CA ALA A 167 49.17 -0.49 -25.67
C ALA A 167 50.35 0.36 -26.18
N ALA A 168 51.49 0.17 -25.49
CA ALA A 168 52.85 0.04 -26.05
C ALA A 168 53.80 1.27 -26.12
N THR A 169 54.90 1.12 -25.37
CA THR A 169 56.34 1.28 -25.76
C THR A 169 57.14 2.50 -25.30
N GLY A 170 58.27 2.22 -24.63
CA GLY A 170 59.53 3.00 -24.61
C GLY A 170 59.76 3.83 -23.33
N GLN A 171 60.90 3.87 -22.65
CA GLN A 171 62.26 3.33 -22.84
C GLN A 171 62.96 3.27 -21.46
N GLU A 172 63.88 2.32 -21.29
CA GLU A 172 64.82 2.26 -20.15
C GLU A 172 66.08 3.12 -20.35
N LYS A 173 66.56 3.64 -19.20
CA LYS A 173 67.96 3.94 -18.78
C LYS A 173 68.70 5.16 -19.39
N PRO A 174 69.82 5.62 -18.76
CA PRO A 174 70.38 5.29 -17.44
C PRO A 174 70.85 6.51 -16.61
N GLU A 175 71.05 6.32 -15.30
CA GLU A 175 72.07 7.07 -14.55
C GLU A 175 72.92 6.14 -13.68
N THR A 176 74.20 6.45 -13.70
CA THR A 176 75.34 5.80 -13.05
C THR A 176 76.06 6.89 -12.26
N VAL A 177 76.63 6.54 -11.10
CA VAL A 177 77.84 7.10 -10.41
C VAL A 177 77.71 6.63 -8.94
N GLY A 178 78.55 5.73 -8.41
CA GLY A 178 79.96 5.94 -8.05
C GLY A 178 79.99 6.68 -6.70
N VAL A 179 80.40 6.10 -5.56
CA VAL A 179 81.71 5.54 -5.19
C VAL A 179 81.52 4.52 -4.06
#